data_AF-A0A0F9SEJ7-F1
#
_entry.id   AF-A0A0F9SEJ7-F1
#
_cell.length_a   1.000
_cell.length_b   1.000
_cell.length_c   1.000
_cell.angle_alpha   90.00
_cell.angle_beta   90.00
_cell.angle_gamma   90.00
#
_symmetry.space_group_name_H-M   'P 1'
#
loop_
_entity.id
_entity.type
_entity.pdbx_description
1 polymer ?
#
loop_
_entity_poly.entity_id
_entity_poly.type
_entity_poly.pdbx_seq_one_letter_code
_entity_poly.pdbx_strand_id
1 'polypeptide(L)'
;MTEQVDGMPPGVTEEKQSPFVEIGTTGLKRFGHQLNEEFDPNLRGERGVRVYDEMRRNDPDVGAVLFSIRHIALQAEWDVERASDSPEDEDAAAFLESVLFEDMSHTWRDYLIDALTSNDFGWAWHELVFKQRLGAQGDPPSLFDDGRIGLRKVALRGQESLAGWVFDDKGGIKGMLQRAAPAFVQKFIPIEKSILHRTSKEKNNPEGISLLRNSYRPYFIKTNMEEIEVIGAERD
;
A
#
# COMPACT_ATOMS: atom_id res chain seq x y z
N MET A 1 -26.96 22.69 13.02
CA MET A 1 -26.72 24.08 13.45
C MET A 1 -25.42 24.06 14.22
N THR A 2 -24.40 24.71 13.68
CA THR A 2 -23.08 24.77 14.30
C THR A 2 -23.07 26.06 15.11
N GLU A 3 -23.20 25.96 16.43
CA GLU A 3 -23.19 27.11 17.32
C GLU A 3 -21.75 27.49 17.69
N GLN A 4 -21.50 28.79 17.82
CA GLN A 4 -20.22 29.32 18.30
C GLN A 4 -20.11 29.02 19.79
N VAL A 5 -19.01 28.38 20.19
CA VAL A 5 -18.79 28.02 21.59
C VAL A 5 -18.48 29.27 22.40
N ASP A 6 -19.26 29.52 23.45
CA ASP A 6 -19.06 30.68 24.33
C ASP A 6 -17.69 30.62 25.02
N GLY A 7 -17.01 31.77 25.09
CA GLY A 7 -15.66 31.88 25.64
C GLY A 7 -14.52 31.33 24.77
N MET A 8 -14.80 30.82 23.56
CA MET A 8 -13.77 30.35 22.63
C MET A 8 -13.46 31.35 21.49
N PRO A 9 -12.25 31.25 20.88
CA PRO A 9 -11.90 32.08 19.74
C PRO A 9 -12.94 31.96 18.61
N PRO A 10 -13.16 33.05 17.84
CA PRO A 10 -14.04 33.01 16.68
C PRO A 10 -13.59 31.94 15.67
N GLY A 11 -14.55 31.16 15.17
CA GLY A 11 -14.32 30.04 14.24
C GLY A 11 -14.25 28.65 14.91
N VAL A 12 -14.32 28.56 16.24
CA VAL A 12 -14.48 27.29 16.93
C VAL A 12 -15.95 26.84 16.91
N THR A 13 -16.17 25.61 16.47
CA THR A 13 -17.48 24.99 16.31
C THR A 13 -17.66 23.87 17.34
N GLU A 14 -18.84 23.80 17.98
CA GLU A 14 -19.21 22.64 18.79
C GLU A 14 -19.94 21.57 17.96
N GLU A 15 -19.45 20.34 18.01
CA GLU A 15 -20.19 19.16 17.56
C GLU A 15 -20.76 18.42 18.77
N LYS A 16 -21.82 17.63 18.54
CA LYS A 16 -22.52 16.88 19.57
C LYS A 16 -21.56 15.88 20.22
N GLN A 17 -21.19 16.14 21.48
CA GLN A 17 -20.27 15.30 22.22
C GLN A 17 -20.95 13.99 22.60
N SER A 18 -20.62 12.91 21.88
CA SER A 18 -21.06 11.55 22.18
C SER A 18 -19.84 10.63 22.19
N PRO A 19 -19.71 9.70 23.16
CA PRO A 19 -18.64 8.69 23.13
C PRO A 19 -18.63 7.82 21.87
N PHE A 20 -19.71 7.83 21.08
CA PHE A 20 -19.87 7.05 19.85
C PHE A 20 -19.56 7.84 18.56
N VAL A 21 -19.21 9.14 18.67
CA VAL A 21 -18.96 10.01 17.52
C VAL A 21 -17.56 10.59 17.62
N GLU A 22 -16.76 10.39 16.58
CA GLU A 22 -15.46 11.03 16.47
C GLU A 22 -15.63 12.53 16.18
N ILE A 23 -15.11 13.36 17.09
CA ILE A 23 -15.21 14.83 16.98
C ILE A 23 -14.06 15.38 16.12
N GLY A 24 -12.84 14.88 16.36
CA GLY A 24 -11.64 15.32 15.65
C GLY A 24 -11.47 14.67 14.28
N THR A 25 -10.37 15.03 13.63
CA THR A 25 -9.82 14.28 12.49
C THR A 25 -8.39 13.88 12.84
N THR A 26 -7.78 13.03 12.02
CA THR A 26 -6.47 12.45 12.32
C THR A 26 -5.30 13.46 12.33
N GLY A 27 -5.52 14.70 11.89
CA GLY A 27 -4.47 15.71 11.76
C GLY A 27 -3.53 15.48 10.57
N LEU A 28 -3.89 14.57 9.65
CA LEU A 28 -3.17 14.32 8.41
C LEU A 28 -3.21 15.56 7.51
N LYS A 29 -2.04 16.11 7.18
CA LYS A 29 -1.90 17.25 6.28
C LYS A 29 -2.22 16.81 4.86
N ARG A 30 -3.35 17.29 4.34
CA ARG A 30 -3.83 17.00 2.99
C ARG A 30 -4.44 18.21 2.32
N PHE A 31 -4.31 18.28 0.99
CA PHE A 31 -4.98 19.27 0.14
C PHE A 31 -5.72 18.51 -0.97
N GLY A 32 -7.04 18.47 -0.88
CA GLY A 32 -7.85 17.61 -1.73
C GLY A 32 -7.43 16.15 -1.59
N HIS A 33 -7.05 15.52 -2.71
CA HIS A 33 -6.61 14.13 -2.76
C HIS A 33 -5.10 13.93 -2.52
N GLN A 34 -4.34 15.01 -2.32
CA GLN A 34 -2.88 14.95 -2.15
C GLN A 34 -2.50 15.05 -0.68
N LEU A 35 -1.48 14.28 -0.28
CA LEU A 35 -0.89 14.38 1.04
C LEU A 35 0.30 15.33 1.06
N ASN A 36 0.53 15.95 2.21
CA ASN A 36 1.61 16.91 2.44
C ASN A 36 2.21 16.73 3.85
N GLU A 37 2.42 15.48 4.26
CA GLU A 37 3.09 15.13 5.52
C GLU A 37 4.61 15.27 5.42
N GLU A 38 5.18 14.89 4.27
CA GLU A 38 6.62 14.92 4.03
C GLU A 38 7.13 16.37 3.99
N PHE A 39 8.12 16.71 4.81
CA PHE A 39 8.66 18.05 4.87
C PHE A 39 9.60 18.35 3.69
N ASP A 40 10.34 17.35 3.19
CA ASP A 40 11.26 17.47 2.06
C ASP A 40 10.49 17.51 0.72
N PRO A 41 10.50 18.63 -0.03
CA PRO A 41 9.77 18.74 -1.29
C PRO A 41 10.20 17.76 -2.39
N ASN A 42 11.41 17.20 -2.30
CA ASN A 42 11.91 16.20 -3.24
C ASN A 42 11.32 14.82 -2.99
N LEU A 43 10.83 14.57 -1.78
CA LEU A 43 10.28 13.29 -1.36
C LEU A 43 8.74 13.27 -1.28
N ARG A 44 8.08 14.38 -1.64
CA ARG A 44 6.61 14.46 -1.65
C ARG A 44 6.00 13.73 -2.84
N GLY A 45 4.97 12.92 -2.57
CA GLY A 45 4.12 12.28 -3.57
C GLY A 45 4.91 11.54 -4.66
N GLU A 46 4.53 11.75 -5.93
CA GLU A 46 5.15 11.09 -7.10
C GLU A 46 6.67 11.31 -7.19
N ARG A 47 7.19 12.44 -6.68
CA ARG A 47 8.64 12.69 -6.67
C ARG A 47 9.37 11.73 -5.72
N GLY A 48 8.83 11.55 -4.51
CA GLY A 48 9.37 10.58 -3.55
C GLY A 48 9.35 9.16 -4.10
N VAL A 49 8.25 8.76 -4.73
CA VAL A 49 8.16 7.44 -5.39
C VAL A 49 9.26 7.26 -6.43
N ARG A 50 9.51 8.26 -7.29
CA ARG A 50 10.61 8.21 -8.27
C ARG A 50 11.98 8.12 -7.61
N VAL A 51 12.24 8.92 -6.58
CA VAL A 51 13.53 8.90 -5.86
C VAL A 51 13.77 7.54 -5.22
N TYR A 52 12.77 6.95 -4.56
CA TYR A 52 12.89 5.62 -3.98
C TYR A 52 13.07 4.53 -5.03
N ASP A 53 12.40 4.64 -6.19
CA ASP A 53 12.59 3.72 -7.31
C ASP A 53 14.00 3.83 -7.91
N GLU A 54 14.55 5.04 -7.99
CA GLU A 54 15.93 5.29 -8.41
C GLU A 54 16.92 4.65 -7.43
N MET A 55 16.79 4.95 -6.13
CA MET A 55 17.65 4.40 -5.08
C MET A 55 17.68 2.87 -5.12
N ARG A 56 16.52 2.21 -5.17
CA ARG A 56 16.45 0.74 -5.12
C ARG A 56 16.99 0.05 -6.39
N ARG A 57 17.05 0.77 -7.51
CA ARG A 57 17.50 0.22 -8.80
C ARG A 57 18.97 0.49 -9.09
N ASN A 58 19.51 1.60 -8.58
CA ASN A 58 20.85 2.07 -8.91
C ASN A 58 21.86 1.85 -7.78
N ASP A 59 21.43 1.88 -6.52
CA ASP A 59 22.36 1.76 -5.39
C ASP A 59 22.55 0.29 -4.96
N PRO A 60 23.78 -0.25 -5.01
CA PRO A 60 24.03 -1.65 -4.69
C PRO A 60 23.79 -1.98 -3.20
N ASP A 61 24.04 -1.04 -2.29
CA ASP A 61 23.85 -1.25 -0.86
C ASP A 61 22.35 -1.30 -0.52
N VAL A 62 21.58 -0.35 -1.07
CA VAL A 62 20.12 -0.34 -0.97
C VAL A 62 19.53 -1.61 -1.57
N GLY A 63 19.97 -1.98 -2.78
CA GLY A 63 19.53 -3.19 -3.47
C GLY A 63 19.78 -4.45 -2.63
N ALA A 64 20.97 -4.59 -2.05
CA ALA A 64 21.33 -5.72 -1.19
C ALA A 64 20.47 -5.80 0.09
N VAL A 65 20.22 -4.68 0.75
CA VAL A 65 19.40 -4.63 1.97
C VAL A 65 17.93 -4.99 1.66
N LEU A 66 17.33 -4.36 0.64
CA LEU A 66 15.95 -4.65 0.25
C LEU A 66 15.77 -6.08 -0.26
N PHE A 67 16.76 -6.63 -0.96
CA PHE A 67 16.79 -8.04 -1.34
C PHE A 67 16.79 -8.94 -0.11
N SER A 68 17.64 -8.64 0.88
CA SER A 68 17.76 -9.44 2.10
C SER A 68 16.47 -9.42 2.92
N ILE A 69 15.86 -8.24 3.12
CA ILE A 69 14.58 -8.09 3.81
C ILE A 69 13.51 -8.95 3.15
N ARG A 70 13.38 -8.88 1.82
CA ARG A 70 12.40 -9.69 1.08
C ARG A 70 12.67 -11.17 1.24
N HIS A 71 13.91 -11.63 1.10
CA HIS A 71 14.21 -13.06 1.20
C HIS A 71 13.96 -13.61 2.60
N ILE A 72 14.27 -12.84 3.66
CA ILE A 72 13.95 -13.23 5.03
C ILE A 72 12.43 -13.32 5.23
N ALA A 73 11.67 -12.32 4.78
CA ALA A 73 10.21 -12.32 4.90
C ALA A 73 9.57 -13.51 4.16
N LEU A 74 10.10 -13.87 3.00
CA LEU A 74 9.60 -14.96 2.15
C LEU A 74 10.03 -16.37 2.61
N GLN A 75 10.78 -16.49 3.71
CA GLN A 75 11.10 -17.77 4.34
C GLN A 75 9.99 -18.26 5.27
N ALA A 76 9.05 -17.40 5.65
CA ALA A 76 7.93 -17.78 6.50
C ALA A 76 7.06 -18.85 5.80
N GLU A 77 6.72 -19.89 6.56
CA GLU A 77 5.66 -20.83 6.20
C GLU A 77 4.30 -20.20 6.51
N TRP A 78 3.33 -20.40 5.62
CA TRP A 78 1.99 -19.85 5.75
C TRP A 78 0.98 -20.99 5.77
N ASP A 79 0.04 -20.90 6.69
CA ASP A 79 -1.02 -21.88 6.90
C ASP A 79 -2.33 -21.14 7.25
N VAL A 80 -3.46 -21.82 7.14
CA VAL A 80 -4.79 -21.33 7.49
C VAL A 80 -5.26 -22.04 8.76
N GLU A 81 -5.39 -21.29 9.84
CA GLU A 81 -5.92 -21.81 11.09
C GLU A 81 -7.46 -21.76 11.11
N ARG A 82 -8.09 -22.89 11.43
CA ARG A 82 -9.55 -22.97 11.61
C ARG A 82 -10.01 -22.18 12.84
N ALA A 83 -11.18 -21.56 12.77
CA ALA A 83 -11.71 -20.76 13.88
C ALA A 83 -12.18 -21.62 15.08
N SER A 84 -12.61 -22.86 14.83
CA SER A 84 -12.97 -23.84 15.86
C SER A 84 -12.92 -25.28 15.30
N ASP A 85 -13.28 -26.27 16.12
CA ASP A 85 -13.39 -27.68 15.72
C ASP A 85 -14.74 -28.01 15.04
N SER A 86 -15.54 -27.01 14.68
CA SER A 86 -16.79 -27.23 13.95
C SER A 86 -16.51 -27.73 12.52
N PRO A 87 -17.33 -28.64 11.96
CA PRO A 87 -17.20 -29.05 10.57
C PRO A 87 -17.27 -27.88 9.58
N GLU A 88 -18.04 -26.83 9.92
CA GLU A 88 -18.17 -25.62 9.10
C GLU A 88 -16.86 -24.83 9.04
N ASP A 89 -16.15 -24.69 10.16
CA ASP A 89 -14.86 -23.99 10.21
C ASP A 89 -13.74 -24.80 9.55
N GLU A 90 -13.83 -26.13 9.59
CA GLU A 90 -12.92 -27.03 8.85
C GLU A 90 -13.09 -26.86 7.32
N ASP A 91 -14.33 -26.85 6.82
CA ASP A 91 -14.60 -26.56 5.39
C ASP A 91 -14.15 -25.15 5.01
N ALA A 92 -14.39 -24.15 5.87
CA ALA A 92 -13.99 -22.77 5.62
C ALA A 92 -12.47 -22.62 5.53
N ALA A 93 -11.73 -23.27 6.44
CA ALA A 93 -10.26 -23.27 6.43
C ALA A 93 -9.71 -23.95 5.17
N ALA A 94 -10.17 -25.16 4.86
CA ALA A 94 -9.75 -25.89 3.66
C ALA A 94 -10.09 -25.13 2.36
N PHE A 95 -11.26 -24.47 2.34
CA PHE A 95 -11.62 -23.61 1.22
C PHE A 95 -10.68 -22.43 1.06
N LEU A 96 -10.40 -21.69 2.14
CA LEU A 96 -9.52 -20.54 2.12
C LEU A 96 -8.09 -20.95 1.72
N GLU A 97 -7.58 -22.06 2.25
CA GLU A 97 -6.29 -22.63 1.89
C GLU A 97 -6.21 -22.91 0.38
N SER A 98 -7.19 -23.61 -0.18
CA SER A 98 -7.26 -23.90 -1.62
C SER A 98 -7.33 -22.62 -2.48
N VAL A 99 -8.01 -21.59 -1.99
CA VAL A 99 -8.11 -20.30 -2.69
C VAL A 99 -6.77 -19.57 -2.69
N LEU A 100 -6.07 -19.51 -1.55
CA LEU A 100 -4.84 -18.74 -1.40
C LEU A 100 -3.62 -19.42 -2.02
N PHE A 101 -3.51 -20.74 -1.91
CA PHE A 101 -2.29 -21.45 -2.26
C PHE A 101 -2.36 -22.23 -3.58
N GLU A 102 -3.56 -22.50 -4.11
CA GLU A 102 -3.71 -23.34 -5.31
C GLU A 102 -4.40 -22.63 -6.49
N ASP A 103 -5.48 -21.88 -6.25
CA ASP A 103 -6.41 -21.46 -7.31
C ASP A 103 -6.27 -20.00 -7.79
N MET A 104 -5.29 -19.25 -7.29
CA MET A 104 -5.00 -17.90 -7.81
C MET A 104 -4.23 -17.96 -9.15
N SER A 105 -4.34 -16.87 -9.94
CA SER A 105 -3.60 -16.73 -11.21
C SER A 105 -2.11 -16.38 -11.04
N HIS A 106 -1.67 -16.18 -9.81
CA HIS A 106 -0.28 -16.00 -9.40
C HIS A 106 -0.10 -16.70 -8.05
N THR A 107 1.14 -17.00 -7.67
CA THR A 107 1.38 -17.67 -6.38
C THR A 107 1.13 -16.71 -5.22
N TRP A 108 0.90 -17.27 -4.02
CA TRP A 108 0.91 -16.49 -2.78
C TRP A 108 2.25 -15.75 -2.59
N ARG A 109 3.36 -16.39 -2.98
CA ARG A 109 4.70 -15.81 -2.94
C ARG A 109 4.83 -14.57 -3.81
N ASP A 110 4.29 -14.59 -5.03
CA ASP A 110 4.29 -13.42 -5.93
C ASP A 110 3.54 -12.24 -5.31
N TYR A 111 2.38 -12.51 -4.70
CA TYR A 111 1.63 -11.49 -3.95
C TYR A 111 2.45 -10.92 -2.78
N LEU A 112 3.14 -11.77 -2.00
CA LEU A 112 3.97 -11.29 -0.89
C LEU A 112 5.14 -10.41 -1.39
N ILE A 113 5.76 -10.75 -2.52
CA ILE A 113 6.79 -9.90 -3.14
C ILE A 113 6.24 -8.52 -3.47
N ASP A 114 5.06 -8.46 -4.08
CA ASP A 114 4.38 -7.21 -4.42
C ASP A 114 3.96 -6.43 -3.16
N ALA A 115 3.44 -7.11 -2.14
CA ALA A 115 3.09 -6.51 -0.85
C ALA A 115 4.32 -5.87 -0.18
N LEU A 116 5.46 -6.53 -0.22
CA LEU A 116 6.72 -6.07 0.38
C LEU A 116 7.31 -4.84 -0.31
N THR A 117 6.81 -4.43 -1.50
CA THR A 117 7.14 -3.11 -2.07
C THR A 117 6.67 -1.95 -1.17
N SER A 118 5.78 -2.22 -0.20
CA SER A 118 5.48 -1.26 0.86
C SER A 118 6.73 -0.86 1.64
N ASN A 119 7.76 -1.70 1.72
CA ASN A 119 9.01 -1.32 2.36
C ASN A 119 9.76 -0.25 1.56
N ASP A 120 9.78 -0.40 0.24
CA ASP A 120 10.45 0.50 -0.71
C ASP A 120 9.78 1.88 -0.70
N PHE A 121 8.45 1.93 -0.65
CA PHE A 121 7.68 3.16 -0.89
C PHE A 121 6.87 3.67 0.31
N GLY A 122 6.82 2.90 1.40
CA GLY A 122 6.00 3.16 2.59
C GLY A 122 4.62 2.48 2.54
N TRP A 123 4.14 2.17 1.33
CA TRP A 123 2.82 1.58 1.11
C TRP A 123 2.76 0.71 -0.16
N ALA A 124 1.79 -0.20 -0.21
CA ALA A 124 1.43 -0.93 -1.42
C ALA A 124 -0.08 -1.20 -1.46
N TRP A 125 -0.71 -0.88 -2.60
CA TRP A 125 -2.16 -1.05 -2.80
C TRP A 125 -2.45 -2.24 -3.69
N HIS A 126 -3.29 -3.15 -3.22
CA HIS A 126 -3.72 -4.33 -3.97
C HIS A 126 -5.22 -4.34 -4.15
N GLU A 127 -5.68 -4.54 -5.38
CA GLU A 127 -7.10 -4.73 -5.71
C GLU A 127 -7.46 -6.22 -5.64
N LEU A 128 -8.52 -6.56 -4.92
CA LEU A 128 -9.07 -7.91 -4.85
C LEU A 128 -9.92 -8.19 -6.10
N VAL A 129 -9.53 -9.21 -6.85
CA VAL A 129 -10.26 -9.69 -8.03
C VAL A 129 -10.76 -11.09 -7.76
N PHE A 130 -12.08 -11.28 -7.79
CA PHE A 130 -12.74 -12.55 -7.53
C PHE A 130 -13.03 -13.33 -8.83
N LYS A 131 -13.23 -14.64 -8.69
CA LYS A 131 -13.75 -15.53 -9.74
C LYS A 131 -14.74 -16.53 -9.16
N GLN A 132 -15.60 -17.06 -10.01
CA GLN A 132 -16.37 -18.25 -9.68
C GLN A 132 -15.58 -19.51 -10.07
N ARG A 133 -15.60 -20.53 -9.21
CA ARG A 133 -14.87 -21.79 -9.39
C ARG A 133 -15.72 -22.78 -10.21
N LEU A 134 -15.59 -22.70 -11.54
CA LEU A 134 -16.37 -23.48 -12.51
C LEU A 134 -15.49 -24.45 -13.33
N GLY A 135 -14.39 -24.91 -12.74
CA GLY A 135 -13.42 -25.82 -13.35
C GLY A 135 -12.63 -25.19 -14.50
N ALA A 136 -11.92 -26.05 -15.24
CA ALA A 136 -11.02 -25.62 -16.31
C ALA A 136 -11.72 -24.91 -17.49
N GLN A 137 -13.03 -25.12 -17.64
CA GLN A 137 -13.85 -24.49 -18.68
C GLN A 137 -14.55 -23.20 -18.20
N GLY A 138 -14.35 -22.79 -16.95
CA GLY A 138 -14.84 -21.52 -16.43
C GLY A 138 -14.11 -20.31 -17.02
N ASP A 139 -14.71 -19.12 -16.93
CA ASP A 139 -14.08 -17.85 -17.30
C ASP A 139 -14.07 -16.87 -16.09
N PRO A 140 -12.91 -16.64 -15.45
CA PRO A 140 -11.61 -17.26 -15.72
C PRO A 140 -11.56 -18.74 -15.25
N PRO A 141 -10.63 -19.56 -15.76
CA PRO A 141 -10.48 -20.95 -15.34
C PRO A 141 -10.17 -21.12 -13.85
N SER A 142 -10.59 -22.26 -13.29
CA SER A 142 -10.30 -22.68 -11.92
C SER A 142 -9.88 -24.14 -11.86
N LEU A 143 -9.07 -24.49 -10.87
CA LEU A 143 -8.73 -25.89 -10.54
C LEU A 143 -9.93 -26.64 -9.92
N PHE A 144 -10.96 -25.92 -9.50
CA PHE A 144 -12.11 -26.44 -8.76
C PHE A 144 -13.43 -26.11 -9.47
N ASP A 145 -14.43 -27.00 -9.36
CA ASP A 145 -15.76 -26.86 -9.98
C ASP A 145 -16.91 -26.73 -8.95
N ASP A 146 -16.57 -26.40 -7.71
CA ASP A 146 -17.49 -26.31 -6.56
C ASP A 146 -18.52 -25.17 -6.63
N GLY A 147 -18.45 -24.30 -7.63
CA GLY A 147 -19.37 -23.19 -7.85
C GLY A 147 -19.21 -22.01 -6.87
N ARG A 148 -18.25 -22.08 -5.92
CA ARG A 148 -17.99 -21.05 -4.91
C ARG A 148 -17.27 -19.83 -5.52
N ILE A 149 -17.28 -18.72 -4.80
CA ILE A 149 -16.55 -17.50 -5.16
C ILE A 149 -15.18 -17.51 -4.47
N GLY A 150 -14.12 -17.67 -5.27
CA GLY A 150 -12.73 -17.60 -4.82
C GLY A 150 -12.04 -16.30 -5.25
N LEU A 151 -10.80 -16.13 -4.82
CA LEU A 151 -9.91 -15.09 -5.32
C LEU A 151 -9.26 -15.54 -6.63
N ARG A 152 -9.36 -14.70 -7.66
CA ARG A 152 -8.57 -14.85 -8.89
C ARG A 152 -7.16 -14.33 -8.68
N LYS A 153 -7.03 -13.15 -8.08
CA LYS A 153 -5.75 -12.48 -7.82
C LYS A 153 -5.90 -11.34 -6.83
N VAL A 154 -4.78 -11.01 -6.18
CA VAL A 154 -4.60 -9.85 -5.33
C VAL A 154 -3.63 -8.91 -6.05
N ALA A 155 -4.17 -7.95 -6.79
CA ALA A 155 -3.44 -7.32 -7.89
C ALA A 155 -2.85 -5.96 -7.50
N LEU A 156 -1.52 -5.85 -7.44
CA LEU A 156 -0.80 -4.60 -7.17
C LEU A 156 -1.17 -3.49 -8.16
N ARG A 157 -1.49 -2.31 -7.64
CA ARG A 157 -1.51 -1.05 -8.40
C ARG A 157 -0.21 -0.30 -8.09
N GLY A 158 0.64 -0.12 -9.10
CA GLY A 158 1.96 0.49 -8.93
C GLY A 158 1.89 1.86 -8.27
N GLN A 159 2.82 2.14 -7.36
CA GLN A 159 2.84 3.36 -6.55
C GLN A 159 2.94 4.62 -7.42
N GLU A 160 3.63 4.53 -8.56
CA GLU A 160 3.74 5.59 -9.57
C GLU A 160 2.40 5.93 -10.23
N SER A 161 1.43 5.01 -10.20
CA SER A 161 0.10 5.21 -10.75
C SER A 161 -0.85 5.93 -9.79
N LEU A 162 -0.42 6.24 -8.57
CA LEU A 162 -1.22 7.02 -7.61
C LEU A 162 -1.53 8.40 -8.21
N ALA A 163 -2.82 8.71 -8.30
CA ALA A 163 -3.31 10.05 -8.61
C ALA A 163 -3.75 10.79 -7.34
N GLY A 164 -4.12 10.06 -6.28
CA GLY A 164 -4.45 10.64 -4.98
C GLY A 164 -5.31 9.71 -4.12
N TRP A 165 -5.58 10.14 -2.90
CA TRP A 165 -6.36 9.41 -1.90
C TRP A 165 -7.74 10.02 -1.70
N VAL A 166 -8.73 9.16 -1.51
CA VAL A 166 -10.09 9.57 -1.16
C VAL A 166 -10.32 9.25 0.30
N PHE A 167 -10.86 10.22 1.03
CA PHE A 167 -11.15 10.11 2.45
C PHE A 167 -12.61 10.45 2.74
N ASP A 168 -13.13 9.94 3.86
CA ASP A 168 -14.35 10.49 4.44
C ASP A 168 -14.07 11.75 5.27
N ASP A 169 -15.17 12.30 5.79
CA ASP A 169 -15.21 13.54 6.56
C ASP A 169 -14.38 13.47 7.85
N LYS A 170 -14.15 12.28 8.40
CA LYS A 170 -13.38 12.06 9.64
C LYS A 170 -11.92 11.66 9.39
N GLY A 171 -11.58 11.35 8.14
CA GLY A 171 -10.22 10.99 7.74
C GLY A 171 -9.99 9.48 7.58
N GLY A 172 -11.06 8.70 7.57
CA GLY A 172 -11.03 7.31 7.12
C GLY A 172 -10.69 7.23 5.64
N ILE A 173 -9.85 6.27 5.26
CA ILE A 173 -9.45 6.05 3.87
C ILE A 173 -10.61 5.35 3.15
N LYS A 174 -11.12 5.95 2.08
CA LYS A 174 -12.21 5.40 1.25
C LYS A 174 -11.70 4.70 0.00
N GLY A 175 -10.53 5.08 -0.49
CA GLY A 175 -9.97 4.46 -1.68
C GLY A 175 -8.82 5.24 -2.27
N MET A 176 -8.34 4.73 -3.40
CA MET A 176 -7.26 5.31 -4.19
C MET A 176 -7.81 5.76 -5.54
N LEU A 177 -7.39 6.94 -6.01
CA LEU A 177 -7.49 7.34 -7.40
C LEU A 177 -6.25 6.85 -8.13
N GLN A 178 -6.43 5.99 -9.12
CA GLN A 178 -5.35 5.48 -9.96
C GLN A 178 -5.36 6.17 -11.32
N ARG A 179 -4.20 6.66 -11.77
CA ARG A 179 -3.97 7.09 -13.15
C ARG A 179 -3.66 5.86 -14.01
N ALA A 180 -4.68 5.33 -14.69
CA ALA A 180 -4.57 4.08 -15.43
C ALA A 180 -4.04 4.30 -16.86
N ALA A 181 -2.83 3.83 -17.16
CA ALA A 181 -2.34 3.72 -18.54
C ALA A 181 -3.16 2.68 -19.34
N PRO A 182 -3.28 2.80 -20.68
CA PRO A 182 -2.71 3.83 -21.56
C PRO A 182 -3.62 5.07 -21.74
N ALA A 183 -4.87 5.02 -21.29
CA ALA A 183 -5.84 6.11 -21.48
C ALA A 183 -5.63 7.28 -20.50
N PHE A 184 -4.80 7.09 -19.47
CA PHE A 184 -4.51 8.04 -18.39
C PHE A 184 -5.74 8.62 -17.68
N VAL A 185 -6.86 7.88 -17.74
CA VAL A 185 -8.07 8.19 -16.99
C VAL A 185 -7.86 7.88 -15.51
N GLN A 186 -8.42 8.71 -14.64
CA GLN A 186 -8.44 8.44 -13.21
C GLN A 186 -9.55 7.43 -12.89
N LYS A 187 -9.19 6.33 -12.23
CA LYS A 187 -10.12 5.31 -11.76
C LYS A 187 -10.13 5.30 -10.24
N PHE A 188 -11.32 5.40 -9.67
CA PHE A 188 -11.50 5.20 -8.23
C PHE A 188 -11.52 3.71 -7.91
N ILE A 189 -10.68 3.30 -6.96
CA ILE A 189 -10.61 1.94 -6.45
C ILE A 189 -10.96 1.99 -4.95
N PRO A 190 -12.11 1.43 -4.54
CA PRO A 190 -12.59 1.50 -3.16
C PRO A 190 -11.75 0.65 -2.21
N ILE A 191 -11.61 1.09 -0.97
CA ILE A 191 -10.89 0.36 0.09
C ILE A 191 -11.55 -0.99 0.39
N GLU A 192 -12.88 -1.09 0.24
CA GLU A 192 -13.67 -2.30 0.49
C GLU A 192 -13.34 -3.43 -0.49
N LYS A 193 -12.71 -3.11 -1.62
CA LYS A 193 -12.20 -4.09 -2.60
C LYS A 193 -10.69 -4.18 -2.62
N SER A 194 -10.02 -3.72 -1.57
CA SER A 194 -8.57 -3.53 -1.60
C SER A 194 -7.88 -3.93 -0.30
N ILE A 195 -6.59 -4.21 -0.42
CA ILE A 195 -5.67 -4.37 0.70
C ILE A 195 -4.62 -3.26 0.59
N LEU A 196 -4.50 -2.48 1.67
CA LEU A 196 -3.48 -1.44 1.79
C LEU A 196 -2.42 -1.85 2.82
N HIS A 197 -1.25 -2.24 2.31
CA HIS A 197 -0.06 -2.48 3.11
C HIS A 197 0.61 -1.16 3.45
N ARG A 198 1.03 -0.98 4.71
CA ARG A 198 1.70 0.23 5.20
C ARG A 198 2.77 -0.13 6.21
N THR A 199 3.92 0.51 6.10
CA THR A 199 5.01 0.38 7.08
C THR A 199 4.71 1.11 8.39
N SER A 200 3.88 2.16 8.34
CA SER A 200 3.41 2.93 9.50
C SER A 200 1.97 3.38 9.29
N LYS A 201 1.24 3.55 10.40
CA LYS A 201 -0.17 4.01 10.40
C LYS A 201 -0.34 5.36 11.10
N GLU A 202 0.75 6.10 11.35
CA GLU A 202 0.70 7.40 12.01
C GLU A 202 -0.32 8.34 11.33
N LYS A 203 -1.22 8.95 12.10
CA LYS A 203 -2.32 9.83 11.62
C LYS A 203 -3.24 9.20 10.57
N ASN A 204 -3.29 7.86 10.53
CA ASN A 204 -3.94 7.10 9.46
C ASN A 204 -3.43 7.47 8.05
N ASN A 205 -2.16 7.86 7.92
CA ASN A 205 -1.54 8.13 6.64
C ASN A 205 -1.61 6.88 5.74
N PRO A 206 -2.21 6.93 4.54
CA PRO A 206 -2.22 5.80 3.62
C PRO A 206 -0.85 5.53 2.97
N GLU A 207 0.07 6.51 2.95
CA GLU A 207 1.38 6.39 2.30
C GLU A 207 2.48 5.83 3.22
N GLY A 208 2.22 5.70 4.53
CA GLY A 208 3.22 5.21 5.48
C GLY A 208 4.54 5.99 5.42
N ILE A 209 5.66 5.31 5.68
CA ILE A 209 7.02 5.86 5.56
C ILE A 209 7.93 4.83 4.90
N SER A 210 8.53 5.16 3.77
CA SER A 210 9.53 4.30 3.11
C SER A 210 10.70 3.99 4.05
N LEU A 211 11.20 2.75 4.05
CA LEU A 211 12.44 2.40 4.76
C LEU A 211 13.64 3.18 4.21
N LEU A 212 13.57 3.63 2.95
CA LEU A 212 14.61 4.40 2.29
C LEU A 212 14.58 5.89 2.67
N ARG A 213 13.54 6.34 3.39
CA ARG A 213 13.35 7.77 3.72
C ARG A 213 14.57 8.39 4.39
N ASN A 214 15.17 7.68 5.35
CA ASN A 214 16.34 8.16 6.08
C ASN A 214 17.66 7.96 5.30
N SER A 215 17.65 7.05 4.33
CA SER A 215 18.81 6.78 3.47
C SER A 215 18.93 7.76 2.30
N TYR A 216 17.89 8.53 1.99
CA TYR A 216 17.90 9.51 0.89
C TYR A 216 19.08 10.50 0.98
N ARG A 217 19.29 11.12 2.15
CA ARG A 217 20.36 12.12 2.31
C ARG A 217 21.76 11.49 2.18
N PRO A 218 22.09 10.39 2.89
CA PRO A 218 23.35 9.68 2.68
C PRO A 218 23.57 9.23 1.24
N TYR A 219 22.53 8.69 0.59
CA TYR A 219 22.58 8.27 -0.81
C TYR A 219 22.99 9.44 -1.73
N PHE A 220 22.29 10.57 -1.62
CA PHE A 220 22.58 11.75 -2.43
C PHE A 220 24.01 12.27 -2.23
N ILE A 221 24.50 12.30 -0.99
CA ILE A 221 25.88 12.71 -0.69
C ILE A 221 26.87 11.72 -1.30
N LYS A 222 26.62 10.41 -1.14
CA LYS A 222 27.46 9.34 -1.68
C LYS A 222 27.60 9.46 -3.19
N THR A 223 26.49 9.55 -3.92
CA THR A 223 26.48 9.66 -5.38
C THR A 223 27.25 10.88 -5.87
N ASN A 224 27.05 12.04 -5.25
CA ASN A 224 27.79 13.25 -5.66
C ASN A 224 29.30 13.15 -5.37
N MET A 225 29.69 12.51 -4.27
CA MET A 225 31.11 12.30 -3.96
C MET A 225 31.76 11.35 -4.96
N GLU A 226 31.09 10.25 -5.33
CA GLU A 226 31.57 9.32 -6.35
C GLU A 226 31.81 10.02 -7.69
N GLU A 227 30.89 10.89 -8.12
CA GLU A 227 31.07 11.69 -9.35
C GLU A 227 32.29 12.63 -9.26
N ILE A 228 32.48 13.31 -8.14
CA ILE A 228 33.61 14.22 -7.93
C ILE A 228 34.95 13.46 -7.96
N GLU A 229 35.02 12.31 -7.30
CA GLU A 229 36.23 11.47 -7.27
C GLU A 229 36.60 10.96 -8.67
N VAL A 230 35.61 10.56 -9.49
CA VAL A 230 35.85 10.15 -10.89
C VAL A 230 36.42 11.31 -11.71
N ILE A 231 35.84 12.51 -11.59
CA ILE A 231 36.35 13.71 -12.28
C ILE A 231 37.76 14.08 -11.80
N GLY A 232 38.04 13.90 -10.51
CA GLY A 232 39.38 14.09 -9.95
C GLY A 232 40.40 13.14 -10.57
N ALA A 233 40.07 11.84 -10.60
CA ALA A 233 40.91 10.80 -11.17
C ALA A 233 41.17 10.96 -12.69
N GLU A 234 40.26 11.57 -13.44
CA GLU A 234 40.48 11.89 -14.86
C GLU A 234 41.50 13.02 -15.08
N ARG A 235 41.75 13.87 -14.08
CA ARG A 235 42.61 15.06 -14.19
C ARG A 235 44.03 14.84 -13.70
N ASP A 236 44.27 13.76 -12.96
CA ASP A 236 45.59 13.31 -12.47
C ASP A 236 46.34 12.48 -13.53
#